data_AF-A0A6P3RNW5-F1
#
_entry.id   AF-A0A6P3RNW5-F1
#
_cell.length_a   1.000
_cell.length_b   1.000
_cell.length_c   1.000
_cell.angle_alpha   90.00
_cell.angle_beta   90.00
_cell.angle_gamma   90.00
#
_symmetry.space_group_name_H-M   'P 1'
#
loop_
_entity.id
_entity.type
_entity.pdbx_description
1 polymer ?
#
loop_
_entity_poly.entity_id
_entity_poly.type
_entity_poly.pdbx_seq_one_letter_code
_entity_poly.pdbx_strand_id
1 'polypeptide(L)'
;MDQRLEQVLPRDERGAYEASLVAASTGVRALPCLITGYPILRNKIEFKRPGKAANKDNWNKFLMAIKTSHSPVCQDVLKFISQWCGGLPSTSFSFQ
;
A
#
# COMPACT_ATOMS: atom_id res chain seq x y z
N MET A 1 26.06 -12.34 26.26
CA MET A 1 25.57 -11.54 25.13
C MET A 1 24.89 -10.32 25.70
N ASP A 2 25.49 -9.14 25.57
CA ASP A 2 24.84 -7.88 25.89
C ASP A 2 24.33 -7.28 24.57
N GLN A 3 23.13 -7.70 24.15
CA GLN A 3 22.46 -7.10 23.00
C GLN A 3 21.73 -5.85 23.50
N ARG A 4 22.43 -4.71 23.49
CA ARG A 4 21.80 -3.40 23.64
C ARG A 4 20.91 -3.16 22.41
N LEU A 5 19.64 -3.55 22.50
CA LEU A 5 18.63 -3.26 21.50
C LEU A 5 18.24 -1.77 21.63
N GLU A 6 18.51 -0.97 20.60
CA GLU A 6 17.98 0.39 20.55
C GLU A 6 16.46 0.33 20.39
N GLN A 7 15.73 0.81 21.40
CA GLN A 7 14.27 0.82 21.43
C GLN A 7 13.71 2.01 20.64
N VAL A 8 14.02 2.06 19.35
CA VAL A 8 13.55 3.12 18.45
C VAL A 8 12.63 2.53 17.38
N LEU A 9 11.57 3.27 17.07
CA LEU A 9 10.70 2.92 15.96
C LEU A 9 11.41 3.21 14.63
N PRO A 10 11.26 2.33 13.61
CA PRO A 10 11.79 2.59 12.28
C PRO A 10 11.15 3.84 11.69
N ARG A 11 11.96 4.63 10.98
CA ARG A 11 11.53 5.89 10.37
C ARG A 11 11.62 5.82 8.85
N ASP A 12 10.68 6.48 8.18
CA ASP A 12 10.68 6.62 6.73
C ASP A 12 11.47 7.86 6.27
N GLU A 13 11.43 8.14 4.95
CA GLU A 13 12.08 9.29 4.31
C GLU A 13 11.58 10.67 4.81
N ARG A 14 10.45 10.71 5.55
CA ARG A 14 9.93 11.92 6.17
C ARG A 14 10.44 12.09 7.61
N GLY A 15 11.19 11.12 8.13
CA GLY A 15 11.58 11.05 9.54
C GLY A 15 10.44 10.68 10.49
N ALA A 16 9.30 10.23 9.95
CA ALA A 16 8.15 9.78 10.74
C ALA A 16 8.20 8.26 10.93
N TYR A 17 7.50 7.72 11.93
CA TYR A 17 7.29 6.27 12.03
C TYR A 17 6.72 5.74 10.71
N GLU A 18 7.27 4.65 10.19
CA GLU A 18 6.97 4.15 8.84
C GLU A 18 5.49 3.90 8.54
N ALA A 19 4.67 3.55 9.54
CA ALA A 19 3.24 3.32 9.36
C ALA A 19 2.39 4.59 9.61
N SER A 20 3.00 5.70 10.02
CA SER A 20 2.29 6.95 10.27
C SER A 20 1.77 7.54 8.96
N LEU A 21 0.48 7.82 8.89
CA LEU A 21 -0.08 8.55 7.75
C LEU A 21 0.26 10.03 7.78
N VAL A 22 0.70 10.56 8.92
CA VAL A 22 1.01 11.98 9.10
C VAL A 22 2.49 12.15 9.43
N ALA A 23 3.16 13.03 8.70
CA ALA A 23 4.50 13.47 9.06
C ALA A 23 4.38 14.54 10.16
N ALA A 24 4.70 14.20 11.41
CA ALA A 24 4.52 15.10 12.54
C ALA A 24 5.28 16.43 12.41
N SER A 25 6.43 16.42 11.73
CA SER A 25 7.26 17.61 11.49
C SER A 25 6.65 18.61 10.51
N THR A 26 5.83 18.16 9.55
CA THR A 26 5.31 19.01 8.46
C THR A 26 3.79 19.08 8.42
N GLY A 27 3.08 18.21 9.13
CA GLY A 27 1.63 18.06 9.08
C GLY A 27 1.11 17.39 7.80
N VAL A 28 1.98 17.03 6.85
CA VAL A 28 1.59 16.42 5.58
C VAL A 28 0.99 15.04 5.82
N ARG A 29 -0.19 14.80 5.23
CA ARG A 29 -0.92 13.53 5.32
C ARG A 29 -0.82 12.74 4.01
N ALA A 30 -0.32 11.52 4.10
CA ALA A 30 -0.30 10.56 3.00
C ALA A 30 -1.61 9.76 2.94
N LEU A 31 -1.96 9.29 1.75
CA LEU A 31 -3.02 8.30 1.59
C LEU A 31 -2.54 6.93 2.08
N PRO A 32 -3.39 6.15 2.77
CA PRO A 32 -3.04 4.77 3.13
C PRO A 32 -3.10 3.89 1.89
N CYS A 33 -2.10 3.02 1.75
CA CYS A 33 -2.11 1.94 0.76
C CYS A 33 -3.24 0.97 1.08
N LEU A 34 -4.17 0.77 0.15
CA LEU A 34 -5.33 -0.11 0.34
C LEU A 34 -4.94 -1.53 0.77
N ILE A 35 -3.77 -2.02 0.33
CA ILE A 35 -3.30 -3.38 0.59
C ILE A 35 -2.63 -3.50 1.97
N THR A 36 -1.86 -2.50 2.39
CA THR A 36 -0.97 -2.62 3.56
C THR A 36 -1.33 -1.68 4.71
N GLY A 37 -2.15 -0.66 4.48
CA GLY A 37 -2.43 0.42 5.43
C GLY A 37 -1.32 1.46 5.56
N TYR A 38 -0.10 1.15 5.13
CA TYR A 38 1.07 2.03 5.21
C TYR A 38 0.92 3.26 4.29
N PRO A 39 1.59 4.38 4.59
CA PRO A 39 1.54 5.59 3.78
C PRO A 39 2.10 5.35 2.38
N ILE A 40 1.42 5.87 1.36
CA ILE A 40 1.92 5.88 -0.02
C ILE A 40 2.78 7.13 -0.20
N LEU A 41 4.10 6.97 -0.15
CA LEU A 41 5.06 8.05 -0.36
C LEU A 41 5.50 8.20 -1.82
N ARG A 42 5.50 7.08 -2.54
CA ARG A 42 5.92 6.97 -3.96
C ARG A 42 5.13 5.91 -4.71
N ASN A 43 5.22 5.94 -6.04
CA ASN A 43 4.62 4.95 -6.95
C ASN A 43 3.11 4.74 -6.68
N LYS A 44 2.37 5.83 -6.51
CA LYS A 44 0.93 5.79 -6.23
C LYS A 44 0.14 5.32 -7.44
N ILE A 45 -0.79 4.40 -7.22
CA ILE A 45 -1.91 4.13 -8.13
C ILE A 45 -3.21 4.58 -7.45
N GLU A 46 -4.09 5.23 -8.19
CA GLU A 46 -5.39 5.65 -7.71
C GLU A 46 -6.47 4.77 -8.32
N PHE A 47 -7.46 4.44 -7.50
CA PHE A 47 -8.66 3.75 -7.95
C PHE A 47 -9.72 4.78 -8.34
N LYS A 48 -10.80 4.33 -8.99
CA LYS A 48 -11.88 5.22 -9.45
C LYS A 48 -12.51 6.03 -8.32
N ARG A 49 -12.65 5.43 -7.13
CA ARG A 49 -13.20 6.12 -5.94
C ARG A 49 -12.13 7.04 -5.32
N PRO A 50 -12.42 8.34 -5.13
CA PRO A 50 -11.50 9.28 -4.50
C PRO A 50 -11.01 8.82 -3.12
N GLY A 51 -9.74 9.07 -2.83
CA GLY A 51 -9.11 8.67 -1.57
C GLY A 51 -8.80 7.18 -1.44
N LYS A 52 -9.05 6.37 -2.48
CA LYS A 52 -8.62 4.97 -2.57
C LYS A 52 -7.38 4.90 -3.46
N ALA A 53 -6.28 4.46 -2.87
CA ALA A 53 -5.01 4.36 -3.56
C ALA A 53 -4.20 3.15 -3.04
N ALA A 54 -3.22 2.71 -3.81
CA ALA A 54 -2.24 1.73 -3.37
C ALA A 54 -0.85 2.16 -3.85
N ASN A 55 0.18 1.58 -3.22
CA ASN A 55 1.51 1.59 -3.82
C ASN A 55 1.55 0.54 -4.94
N LYS A 56 2.12 0.90 -6.11
CA LYS A 56 2.17 0.06 -7.32
C LYS A 56 2.84 -1.29 -7.06
N ASP A 57 3.93 -1.32 -6.31
CA ASP A 57 4.69 -2.56 -6.06
C ASP A 57 3.90 -3.52 -5.16
N ASN A 58 3.25 -2.98 -4.13
CA ASN A 58 2.36 -3.76 -3.25
C ASN A 58 1.13 -4.28 -4.02
N TRP A 59 0.55 -3.47 -4.90
CA TRP A 59 -0.55 -3.89 -5.75
C TRP A 59 -0.16 -5.00 -6.72
N ASN A 60 1.00 -4.89 -7.36
CA ASN A 60 1.52 -5.93 -8.27
C ASN A 60 1.80 -7.24 -7.52
N LYS A 61 2.41 -7.17 -6.33
CA LYS A 61 2.62 -8.34 -5.46
C LYS A 61 1.29 -8.99 -5.06
N PHE A 62 0.30 -8.18 -4.70
CA PHE A 62 -1.05 -8.66 -4.38
C PHE A 62 -1.70 -9.38 -5.57
N LEU A 63 -1.66 -8.79 -6.77
CA LEU A 63 -2.18 -9.42 -7.99
C LEU A 63 -1.42 -10.72 -8.33
N MET A 64 -0.10 -10.74 -8.14
CA MET A 64 0.70 -11.95 -8.35
C MET A 64 0.30 -13.06 -7.37
N ALA A 65 0.17 -12.74 -6.08
CA ALA A 65 -0.26 -13.70 -5.07
C ALA A 65 -1.64 -14.29 -5.39
N ILE A 66 -2.59 -13.46 -5.81
CA ILE A 66 -3.92 -13.93 -6.25
C ILE A 66 -3.80 -14.88 -7.44
N LYS A 67 -3.04 -14.50 -8.48
CA LYS A 67 -2.87 -15.31 -9.70
C LYS A 67 -2.23 -16.66 -9.42
N THR A 68 -1.16 -16.69 -8.63
CA THR A 68 -0.39 -17.90 -8.35
C THR A 68 -1.06 -18.82 -7.33
N SER A 69 -1.86 -18.28 -6.41
CA SER A 69 -2.53 -19.10 -5.39
C SER A 69 -3.65 -20.00 -5.94
N HIS A 70 -4.26 -19.63 -7.07
CA HIS A 70 -5.50 -20.23 -7.57
C HIS A 70 -6.64 -20.32 -6.52
N SER A 71 -6.55 -19.55 -5.43
CA SER A 71 -7.50 -19.60 -4.32
C SER A 71 -8.77 -18.81 -4.66
N PRO A 72 -9.97 -19.42 -4.57
CA PRO A 72 -11.23 -18.71 -4.74
C PRO A 72 -11.39 -17.56 -3.75
N VAL A 73 -10.93 -17.76 -2.50
CA VAL A 73 -10.99 -16.72 -1.45
C VAL A 73 -10.14 -15.51 -1.83
N CYS A 74 -8.96 -15.72 -2.44
CA CYS A 74 -8.13 -14.62 -2.91
C CYS A 74 -8.77 -13.86 -4.07
N GLN A 75 -9.48 -14.56 -4.97
CA GLN A 75 -10.27 -13.92 -6.03
C GLN A 75 -11.44 -13.11 -5.48
N ASP A 76 -12.11 -13.61 -4.43
CA ASP A 76 -13.19 -12.88 -3.76
C ASP A 76 -12.69 -11.57 -3.14
N VAL A 77 -11.49 -11.55 -2.56
CA VAL A 77 -10.87 -10.30 -2.07
C VAL A 77 -10.63 -9.31 -3.21
N LEU A 78 -10.12 -9.77 -4.37
CA LEU A 78 -9.95 -8.90 -5.54
C LEU A 78 -11.28 -8.32 -6.04
N LYS A 79 -12.32 -9.14 -6.07
CA LYS A 79 -13.68 -8.73 -6.43
C LYS A 79 -14.24 -7.70 -5.47
N PHE A 80 -14.07 -7.92 -4.16
CA PHE A 80 -14.44 -6.96 -3.12
C PHE A 80 -13.72 -5.62 -3.32
N ILE A 81 -12.41 -5.63 -3.52
CA ILE A 81 -11.62 -4.41 -3.75
C ILE A 81 -12.13 -3.66 -4.98
N SER A 82 -12.38 -4.37 -6.09
CA SER A 82 -12.93 -3.77 -7.30
C SER A 82 -14.25 -3.04 -7.02
N GLN A 83 -15.19 -3.69 -6.33
CA GLN A 83 -16.48 -3.10 -5.99
C GLN A 83 -16.33 -1.92 -5.01
N TRP A 84 -15.54 -2.08 -3.95
CA TRP A 84 -15.35 -1.06 -2.92
C TRP A 84 -14.72 0.23 -3.45
N CYS A 85 -13.80 0.07 -4.40
CA CYS A 85 -13.05 1.16 -5.02
C CYS A 85 -13.67 1.70 -6.32
N GLY A 86 -14.85 1.19 -6.73
CA GLY A 86 -15.55 1.64 -7.94
C GLY A 86 -14.94 1.17 -9.25
N GLY A 87 -14.09 0.15 -9.21
CA GLY A 87 -13.33 -0.39 -10.33
C GLY A 87 -11.86 -0.59 -9.96
N LEU A 88 -11.20 -1.50 -10.67
CA LEU A 88 -9.75 -1.68 -10.57
C LEU A 88 -9.02 -0.48 -11.20
N PRO A 89 -7.81 -0.15 -10.73
CA PRO A 89 -7.03 0.95 -11.27
C PRO A 89 -6.69 0.64 -12.74
N SER A 90 -6.68 1.65 -13.60
CA SER A 90 -6.26 1.50 -14.99
C SER A 90 -4.81 1.02 -15.02
N THR A 91 -4.58 -0.23 -15.41
CA THR A 91 -3.24 -0.80 -15.45
C THR A 91 -2.50 -0.31 -16.70
N SER A 92 -1.71 0.75 -16.58
CA SER A 92 -0.61 1.01 -17.52
C SER A 92 0.60 0.16 -17.09
N PHE A 93 0.72 -1.03 -17.66
CA PHE A 93 1.93 -1.84 -17.51
C PHE A 93 3.02 -1.25 -18.42
N SER A 94 3.81 -0.32 -17.89
CA SER A 94 5.11 0.02 -18.48
C SER A 94 6.13 -0.96 -17.93
N PHE A 95 6.55 -1.92 -18.76
CA PHE A 95 7.78 -2.66 -18.55
C PHE A 95 8.91 -1.82 -19.15
N GLN A 96 9.88 -1.42 -18.32
CA GLN A 96 11.15 -0.87 -18.75
C GLN A 96 12.24 -1.89 -18.43
#